data_AF-A0A3A8TVP8-F1
#
_entry.id   AF-A0A3A8TVP8-F1
#
_cell.length_a   1.000
_cell.length_b   1.000
_cell.length_c   1.000
_cell.angle_alpha   90.00
_cell.angle_beta   90.00
_cell.angle_gamma   90.00
#
_symmetry.space_group_name_H-M   'P 1'
#
loop_
_entity.id
_entity.type
_entity.pdbx_description
1 polymer ?
#
loop_
_entity_poly.entity_id
_entity_poly.type
_entity_poly.pdbx_seq_one_letter_code
_entity_poly.pdbx_strand_id
1 'polypeptide(L)'
;MGRNSYPQGQIDDMEPSTVQELVTSLKQLHDRGKPETGEEIKQRIDEYFSFCQQSSIRPGIESLCMALHISRTTLFNWNNGTGCSEKCRELIQSAKAFIGAFIEQAMLGGKISPPSGIFLMKNWLSYKDAISIEESIPNKETKRILTAAETGRACNATE
;
A
#
# COMPACT_ATOMS: atom_id res chain seq x y z
N MET A 1 9.55 -22.16 26.61
CA MET A 1 9.43 -20.69 26.72
C MET A 1 8.75 -20.21 25.46
N GLY A 2 7.60 -19.52 25.56
CA GLY A 2 6.91 -19.00 24.38
C GLY A 2 7.75 -17.91 23.73
N ARG A 3 7.97 -18.00 22.41
CA ARG A 3 8.58 -16.91 21.64
C ARG A 3 7.75 -15.64 21.87
N ASN A 4 8.44 -14.52 22.09
CA ASN A 4 7.79 -13.23 22.23
C ASN A 4 7.05 -12.91 20.92
N SER A 5 5.71 -12.90 20.96
CA SER A 5 4.86 -12.68 19.78
C SER A 5 4.63 -11.20 19.48
N TYR A 6 5.11 -10.29 20.34
CA TYR A 6 4.99 -8.86 20.10
C TYR A 6 6.01 -8.43 19.03
N PRO A 7 5.63 -7.57 18.06
CA PRO A 7 6.53 -7.14 17.00
C PRO A 7 7.87 -6.58 17.51
N GLN A 8 7.85 -5.81 18.60
CA GLN A 8 9.06 -5.26 19.19
C GLN A 8 9.99 -6.35 19.72
N GLY A 9 9.45 -7.35 20.41
CA GLY A 9 10.24 -8.49 20.90
C GLY A 9 10.86 -9.30 19.77
N GLN A 10 10.16 -9.44 18.65
CA GLN A 10 10.70 -10.12 17.46
C GLN A 10 11.86 -9.35 16.81
N ILE A 11 11.86 -8.02 16.91
CA ILE A 11 12.96 -7.17 16.45
C ILE A 11 14.16 -7.31 17.40
N ASP A 12 13.91 -7.28 18.70
CA ASP A 12 14.95 -7.38 19.73
C ASP A 12 15.63 -8.76 19.73
N ASP A 13 14.86 -9.82 19.43
CA ASP A 13 15.33 -11.21 19.31
C ASP A 13 15.99 -11.52 17.95
N MET A 14 16.14 -10.52 17.06
CA MET A 14 16.73 -10.74 15.74
C MET A 14 18.23 -11.03 15.85
N GLU A 15 18.69 -12.05 15.15
CA GLU A 15 20.12 -12.41 15.13
C GLU A 15 20.98 -11.20 14.71
N PRO A 16 22.06 -10.86 15.45
CA PRO A 16 22.87 -9.69 15.17
C PRO A 16 23.44 -9.66 13.75
N SER A 17 23.78 -10.83 13.18
CA SER A 17 24.23 -10.94 11.80
C SER A 17 23.14 -10.54 10.79
N THR A 18 21.88 -10.91 11.04
CA THR A 18 20.75 -10.49 10.21
C THR A 18 20.55 -8.98 10.28
N VAL A 19 20.65 -8.38 11.47
CA VAL A 19 20.57 -6.92 11.63
C VAL A 19 21.70 -6.23 10.85
N GLN A 20 22.93 -6.73 10.99
CA GLN A 20 24.10 -6.20 10.29
C GLN A 20 23.94 -6.28 8.76
N GLU A 21 23.51 -7.42 8.23
CA GLU A 21 23.27 -7.63 6.80
C GLU A 21 22.19 -6.68 6.25
N LEU A 22 21.06 -6.54 6.97
CA LEU A 22 19.95 -5.67 6.56
C LEU A 22 20.38 -4.20 6.56
N VAL A 23 20.97 -3.72 7.65
CA VAL A 23 21.41 -2.32 7.76
C VAL A 23 22.48 -1.99 6.71
N THR A 24 23.44 -2.89 6.50
CA THR A 24 24.48 -2.70 5.46
C THR A 24 23.86 -2.61 4.08
N SER A 25 22.94 -3.52 3.74
CA SER A 25 22.28 -3.54 2.44
C SER A 25 21.46 -2.27 2.19
N LEU A 26 20.67 -1.84 3.18
CA LEU A 26 19.86 -0.62 3.08
C LEU A 26 20.73 0.64 2.98
N LYS A 27 21.84 0.68 3.71
CA LYS A 27 22.78 1.80 3.67
C LYS A 27 23.45 1.91 2.30
N GLN A 28 23.84 0.78 1.69
CA GLN A 28 24.38 0.75 0.33
C GLN A 28 23.39 1.30 -0.71
N LEU A 29 22.10 0.98 -0.60
CA LEU A 29 21.08 1.54 -1.48
C LEU A 29 20.95 3.06 -1.28
N HIS A 30 20.94 3.51 -0.03
CA HIS A 30 20.72 4.91 0.35
C HIS A 30 21.89 5.83 -0.01
N ASP A 31 23.13 5.39 0.20
CA ASP A 31 24.33 6.24 0.11
C ASP A 31 24.70 6.68 -1.30
N ARG A 32 24.08 6.07 -2.31
CA ARG A 32 24.29 6.46 -3.69
C ARG A 32 23.59 7.79 -4.05
N GLY A 33 22.76 8.35 -3.18
CA GLY A 33 22.12 9.66 -3.38
C GLY A 33 20.99 9.64 -4.41
N LYS A 34 20.37 10.82 -4.59
CA LYS A 34 19.17 11.01 -5.44
C LYS A 34 19.56 11.15 -6.91
N PRO A 35 18.96 10.37 -7.84
CA PRO A 35 19.20 10.53 -9.26
C PRO A 35 18.60 11.84 -9.79
N GLU A 36 19.28 12.46 -10.76
CA GLU A 36 18.90 13.76 -11.33
C GLU A 36 18.20 13.61 -12.69
N THR A 37 18.58 12.58 -13.47
CA THR A 37 18.07 12.36 -14.84
C THR A 37 17.15 11.14 -14.94
N GLY A 38 16.33 11.09 -16.00
CA GLY A 38 15.44 9.95 -16.25
C GLY A 38 16.23 8.66 -16.55
N GLU A 39 17.38 8.78 -17.20
CA GLU A 39 18.31 7.70 -17.50
C GLU A 39 18.91 7.13 -16.20
N GLU A 40 19.36 7.98 -15.29
CA GLU A 40 19.86 7.57 -13.97
C GLU A 40 18.79 6.90 -13.13
N ILE A 41 17.54 7.39 -13.18
CA ILE A 41 16.42 6.75 -12.49
C ILE A 41 16.22 5.33 -13.03
N LYS A 42 16.22 5.15 -14.36
CA LYS A 42 16.12 3.82 -14.97
C LYS A 42 17.26 2.91 -14.49
N GLN A 43 18.49 3.39 -14.60
CA GLN A 43 19.66 2.64 -14.17
C GLN A 43 19.56 2.23 -12.69
N ARG A 44 19.10 3.14 -11.82
CA ARG A 44 18.91 2.85 -10.39
C ARG A 44 17.88 1.78 -10.11
N ILE A 45 16.78 1.79 -10.85
CA ILE A 45 15.73 0.78 -10.73
C ILE A 45 16.28 -0.59 -11.16
N ASP A 46 16.99 -0.65 -12.28
CA ASP A 46 17.57 -1.89 -12.80
C ASP A 46 18.64 -2.47 -11.84
N GLU A 47 19.51 -1.61 -11.32
CA GLU A 47 20.53 -1.98 -10.32
C GLU A 47 19.88 -2.39 -8.99
N TYR A 48 18.79 -1.76 -8.58
CA TYR A 48 18.04 -2.14 -7.38
C TYR A 48 17.47 -3.56 -7.50
N PHE A 49 16.84 -3.90 -8.62
CA PHE A 49 16.35 -5.26 -8.80
C PHE A 49 17.49 -6.28 -8.90
N SER A 50 18.59 -5.92 -9.56
CA SER A 50 19.81 -6.74 -9.59
C SER A 50 20.38 -6.95 -8.17
N PHE A 51 20.36 -5.90 -7.35
CA PHE A 51 20.77 -5.96 -5.94
C PHE A 51 19.86 -6.89 -5.14
N CYS A 52 18.54 -6.83 -5.31
CA CYS A 52 17.60 -7.76 -4.68
C CYS A 52 17.81 -9.22 -5.09
N GLN A 53 18.31 -9.49 -6.30
CA GLN A 53 18.63 -10.84 -6.76
C GLN A 53 19.91 -11.40 -6.10
N GLN A 54 20.89 -10.52 -5.84
CA GLN A 54 22.20 -10.90 -5.32
C GLN A 54 22.28 -10.86 -3.79
N SER A 55 21.37 -10.13 -3.15
CA SER A 55 21.30 -9.94 -1.70
C SER A 55 20.13 -10.68 -1.08
N SER A 56 20.04 -10.66 0.25
CA SER A 56 18.90 -11.18 1.01
C SER A 56 17.68 -10.23 1.00
N ILE A 57 17.78 -9.03 0.40
CA ILE A 57 16.71 -8.03 0.41
C ILE A 57 15.63 -8.37 -0.61
N ARG A 58 14.39 -8.47 -0.14
CA ARG A 58 13.21 -8.64 -1.00
C ARG A 58 12.78 -7.31 -1.62
N PRO A 59 12.31 -7.30 -2.89
CA PRO A 59 11.78 -6.09 -3.49
C PRO A 59 10.56 -5.56 -2.72
N GLY A 60 10.61 -4.29 -2.33
CA GLY A 60 9.51 -3.57 -1.70
C GLY A 60 9.51 -2.08 -2.01
N ILE A 61 8.45 -1.38 -1.60
CA ILE A 61 8.31 0.07 -1.88
C ILE A 61 9.30 0.90 -1.06
N GLU A 62 9.49 0.59 0.22
CA GLU A 62 10.42 1.34 1.06
C GLU A 62 11.88 1.16 0.63
N SER A 63 12.28 -0.07 0.27
CA SER A 63 13.63 -0.35 -0.23
C SER A 63 13.89 0.29 -1.60
N LEU A 64 12.87 0.38 -2.47
CA LEU A 64 12.95 1.15 -3.71
C LEU A 64 13.13 2.65 -3.44
N CYS A 65 12.40 3.21 -2.46
CA CYS A 65 12.59 4.59 -2.00
C CYS A 65 14.02 4.84 -1.53
N MET A 66 14.61 3.89 -0.78
CA MET A 66 16.02 3.98 -0.36
C MET A 66 16.97 3.97 -1.56
N ALA A 67 16.75 3.10 -2.54
CA ALA A 67 17.59 3.00 -3.74
C ALA A 67 17.58 4.28 -4.60
N LEU A 68 16.45 5.00 -4.60
CA LEU A 68 16.26 6.27 -5.30
C LEU A 68 16.56 7.49 -4.41
N HIS A 69 16.86 7.29 -3.13
CA HIS A 69 17.06 8.36 -2.15
C HIS A 69 15.91 9.37 -2.12
N ILE A 70 14.67 8.87 -2.07
CA ILE A 70 13.45 9.68 -2.03
C ILE A 70 12.53 9.22 -0.90
N SER A 71 11.63 10.12 -0.49
CA SER A 71 10.55 9.77 0.43
C SER A 71 9.42 9.02 -0.28
N ARG A 72 8.62 8.28 0.49
CA ARG A 72 7.40 7.65 -0.03
C ARG A 72 6.40 8.64 -0.62
N THR A 73 6.31 9.85 -0.05
CA THR A 73 5.49 10.95 -0.60
C THR A 73 5.98 11.35 -1.98
N THR A 74 7.30 11.46 -2.18
CA THR A 74 7.90 11.75 -3.48
C THR A 74 7.59 10.65 -4.49
N LEU A 75 7.75 9.38 -4.11
CA LEU A 75 7.43 8.24 -4.98
C LEU A 75 5.93 8.25 -5.39
N PHE A 76 5.04 8.54 -4.45
CA PHE A 76 3.61 8.67 -4.72
C PHE A 76 3.31 9.81 -5.71
N ASN A 77 3.92 10.97 -5.52
CA ASN A 77 3.76 12.10 -6.42
C ASN A 77 4.27 11.76 -7.83
N TRP A 78 5.46 11.15 -7.94
CA TRP A 78 6.03 10.73 -9.22
C TRP A 78 5.15 9.70 -9.93
N ASN A 79 4.62 8.72 -9.20
CA ASN A 79 3.68 7.73 -9.73
C ASN A 79 2.42 8.38 -10.33
N ASN A 80 1.96 9.50 -9.76
CA ASN A 80 0.79 10.24 -10.22
C ASN A 80 1.14 11.33 -11.25
N GLY A 81 2.40 11.40 -11.71
CA GLY A 81 2.86 12.38 -12.69
C GLY A 81 3.13 13.79 -12.14
N THR A 82 3.27 13.92 -10.82
CA THR A 82 3.60 15.19 -10.16
C THR A 82 5.06 15.23 -9.76
N GLY A 83 5.80 16.25 -10.23
CA GLY A 83 7.20 16.47 -9.83
C GLY A 83 8.22 15.53 -10.47
N CYS A 84 7.88 14.90 -11.60
CA CYS A 84 8.80 14.15 -12.45
C CYS A 84 8.42 14.24 -13.94
N SER A 85 9.34 13.86 -14.83
CA SER A 85 9.06 13.72 -16.26
C SER A 85 8.11 12.54 -16.54
N GLU A 86 7.50 12.52 -17.73
CA GLU A 86 6.63 11.41 -18.16
C GLU A 86 7.38 10.07 -18.18
N LYS A 87 8.59 10.05 -18.73
CA LYS A 87 9.48 8.88 -18.71
C LYS A 87 9.76 8.41 -17.28
N CYS A 88 10.00 9.31 -16.34
CA CYS A 88 10.18 8.95 -14.94
C CYS A 88 8.91 8.32 -14.36
N ARG A 89 7.73 8.89 -14.61
CA ARG A 89 6.45 8.33 -14.18
C ARG A 89 6.27 6.88 -14.67
N GLU A 90 6.53 6.63 -15.95
CA GLU A 90 6.41 5.30 -16.55
C GLU A 90 7.38 4.30 -15.91
N LEU A 91 8.63 4.69 -15.68
CA LEU A 91 9.62 3.85 -15.01
C LEU A 91 9.19 3.50 -13.58
N ILE A 92 8.68 4.47 -12.82
CA ILE A 92 8.19 4.26 -11.46
C ILE A 92 6.96 3.36 -11.43
N GLN A 93 6.00 3.58 -12.33
CA GLN A 93 4.82 2.73 -12.45
C GLN A 93 5.19 1.29 -12.81
N SER A 94 6.12 1.12 -13.75
CA SER A 94 6.66 -0.19 -14.14
C SER A 94 7.35 -0.90 -12.96
N ALA A 95 8.21 -0.19 -12.22
CA ALA A 95 8.87 -0.73 -11.04
C ALA A 95 7.87 -1.16 -9.95
N LYS A 96 6.83 -0.36 -9.71
CA LYS A 96 5.76 -0.70 -8.75
C LYS A 96 4.95 -1.92 -9.22
N ALA A 97 4.63 -2.00 -10.51
CA ALA A 97 3.93 -3.14 -11.08
C ALA A 97 4.76 -4.43 -10.92
N PHE A 98 6.08 -4.35 -11.14
CA PHE A 98 6.99 -5.48 -10.93
C PHE A 98 6.99 -5.95 -9.47
N ILE A 99 7.09 -5.03 -8.51
CA ILE A 99 7.01 -5.35 -7.07
C ILE A 99 5.66 -6.01 -6.75
N GLY A 100 4.57 -5.53 -7.35
CA GLY A 100 3.25 -6.14 -7.20
C GLY A 100 3.19 -7.58 -7.70
N ALA A 101 3.70 -7.83 -8.91
CA ALA A 101 3.80 -9.18 -9.47
C ALA A 101 4.68 -10.10 -8.60
N PHE A 102 5.79 -9.59 -8.05
CA PHE A 102 6.61 -10.34 -7.10
C PHE A 102 5.82 -10.79 -5.86
N ILE A 103 5.05 -9.88 -5.24
CA ILE A 103 4.22 -10.18 -4.06
C ILE A 103 3.13 -11.20 -4.42
N GLU A 104 2.49 -11.04 -5.58
CA GLU A 104 1.49 -11.98 -6.09
C GLU A 104 2.07 -13.39 -6.22
N GLN A 105 3.21 -13.54 -6.90
CA GLN A 105 3.87 -14.83 -7.06
C GLN A 105 4.34 -15.42 -5.73
N ALA A 106 4.84 -14.59 -4.82
CA ALA A 106 5.22 -15.03 -3.48
C ALA A 106 4.00 -15.52 -2.67
N MET A 107 2.82 -14.91 -2.86
CA MET A 107 1.57 -15.31 -2.22
C MET A 107 1.04 -16.61 -2.80
N LEU A 108 0.96 -16.71 -4.13
CA LEU A 108 0.52 -17.92 -4.84
C LEU A 108 1.44 -19.11 -4.56
N GLY A 109 2.74 -18.87 -4.41
CA GLY A 109 3.74 -19.88 -4.04
C GLY A 109 3.80 -20.21 -2.53
N GLY A 110 2.92 -19.64 -1.70
CA GLY A 110 2.87 -19.89 -0.26
C GLY A 110 4.10 -19.40 0.53
N LYS A 111 4.88 -18.48 -0.05
CA LYS A 111 6.10 -17.90 0.57
C LYS A 111 5.79 -16.74 1.51
N ILE A 112 4.63 -16.09 1.33
CA ILE A 112 4.10 -15.08 2.24
C ILE A 112 2.73 -15.52 2.73
N SER A 113 2.39 -15.19 3.98
CA SER A 113 1.05 -15.44 4.49
C SER A 113 0.03 -14.56 3.75
N PRO A 114 -1.19 -15.06 3.46
CA PRO A 114 -2.22 -14.25 2.80
C PRO A 114 -2.51 -12.92 3.52
N PRO A 115 -2.61 -12.84 4.86
CA PRO A 115 -2.79 -11.56 5.56
C PRO A 115 -1.66 -10.56 5.29
N SER A 116 -0.40 -11.02 5.29
CA SER A 116 0.74 -10.16 4.96
C SER A 116 0.69 -9.69 3.51
N GLY A 117 0.37 -10.58 2.57
CA GLY A 117 0.20 -10.23 1.15
C GLY A 117 -0.87 -9.16 0.94
N ILE A 118 -2.06 -9.35 1.53
CA ILE A 118 -3.17 -8.39 1.49
C ILE A 118 -2.75 -7.04 2.07
N PHE A 119 -2.08 -7.04 3.23
CA PHE A 119 -1.57 -5.82 3.85
C PHE A 119 -0.63 -5.05 2.91
N LEU A 120 0.33 -5.74 2.28
CA LEU A 120 1.26 -5.11 1.35
C LEU A 120 0.55 -4.58 0.10
N MET A 121 -0.31 -5.39 -0.53
CA MET A 121 -1.03 -4.97 -1.74
C MET A 121 -1.93 -3.74 -1.49
N LYS A 122 -2.62 -3.68 -0.35
CA LYS A 122 -3.42 -2.49 0.02
C LYS A 122 -2.56 -1.24 0.18
N ASN A 123 -1.45 -1.36 0.92
CA ASN A 123 -0.61 -0.21 1.25
C ASN A 123 0.28 0.26 0.09
N TRP A 124 0.69 -0.64 -0.80
CA TRP A 124 1.68 -0.37 -1.84
C TRP A 124 1.06 -0.21 -3.23
N LEU A 125 0.01 -0.99 -3.52
CA LEU A 125 -0.64 -1.06 -4.83
C LEU A 125 -2.05 -0.44 -4.81
N SER A 126 -2.47 0.15 -3.68
CA SER A 126 -3.77 0.81 -3.50
C SER A 126 -4.98 -0.12 -3.67
N TYR A 127 -4.80 -1.42 -3.42
CA TYR A 127 -5.91 -2.39 -3.46
C TYR A 127 -6.89 -2.09 -2.32
N LYS A 128 -8.17 -2.43 -2.52
CA LYS A 128 -9.24 -2.20 -1.54
C LYS A 128 -10.13 -3.43 -1.46
N ASP A 129 -10.61 -3.74 -0.27
CA ASP A 129 -11.64 -4.76 -0.11
C ASP A 129 -12.96 -4.21 -0.63
N ALA A 130 -13.67 -5.01 -1.43
CA ALA A 130 -15.03 -4.74 -1.83
C ALA A 130 -15.97 -5.48 -0.86
N ILE A 131 -16.86 -4.74 -0.20
CA ILE A 131 -17.86 -5.29 0.72
C ILE A 131 -19.23 -4.90 0.18
N SER A 132 -20.09 -5.88 -0.06
CA SER A 132 -21.51 -5.68 -0.37
C SER A 132 -22.33 -6.01 0.88
N ILE A 133 -23.16 -5.08 1.34
CA ILE A 133 -24.05 -5.28 2.49
C ILE A 133 -25.48 -5.28 1.97
N GLU A 134 -26.14 -6.42 2.04
CA GLU A 134 -27.58 -6.52 1.79
C GLU A 134 -28.33 -6.24 3.09
N GLU A 135 -29.07 -5.14 3.13
CA GLU A 135 -29.86 -4.76 4.29
C GLU A 135 -31.18 -5.54 4.29
N SER A 136 -31.29 -6.56 5.16
CA SER A 136 -32.50 -7.38 5.30
C SER A 136 -33.56 -6.76 6.20
N ILE A 137 -33.42 -5.48 6.57
CA ILE A 137 -34.39 -4.80 7.41
C ILE A 137 -35.59 -4.43 6.53
N PRO A 138 -36.79 -4.98 6.78
CA PRO A 138 -37.97 -4.57 6.03
C PRO A 138 -38.20 -3.08 6.23
N ASN A 139 -38.26 -2.32 5.13
CA ASN A 139 -38.58 -0.90 5.14
C ASN A 139 -40.00 -0.72 5.70
N LYS A 140 -40.10 -0.47 7.00
CA LYS A 140 -41.36 -0.09 7.63
C LYS A 140 -41.65 1.35 7.24
N GLU A 141 -42.31 1.54 6.10
CA GLU A 141 -43.00 2.81 5.80
C GLU A 141 -43.94 3.11 6.97
N THR A 142 -43.49 3.97 7.87
CA THR A 142 -44.33 4.43 8.97
C THR A 142 -45.25 5.48 8.40
N LYS A 143 -46.37 5.05 7.82
CA LYS A 143 -47.42 5.98 7.40
C LYS A 143 -47.94 6.68 8.66
N ARG A 144 -47.61 7.96 8.83
CA ARG A 144 -48.21 8.79 9.87
C ARG A 144 -49.70 8.91 9.56
N ILE A 145 -50.51 8.20 10.33
CA ILE A 145 -51.97 8.38 10.30
C ILE A 145 -52.24 9.71 11.02
N LEU A 146 -52.85 10.66 10.31
CA LEU A 146 -53.27 11.93 10.90
C LEU A 146 -54.32 11.65 11.99
N THR A 147 -54.19 12.33 13.14
CA THR A 147 -55.21 12.26 14.18
C THR A 147 -56.44 13.06 13.79
N ALA A 148 -57.62 12.73 14.34
CA ALA A 148 -58.90 13.38 14.01
C ALA A 148 -58.86 14.92 14.13
N ALA A 149 -58.05 15.44 15.05
CA ALA A 149 -57.84 16.88 15.25
C ALA A 149 -57.03 17.54 14.12
N GLU A 150 -56.14 16.79 13.46
CA GLU A 150 -55.32 17.26 12.34
C GLU A 150 -56.10 17.19 11.03
N THR A 151 -56.98 16.19 10.85
CA THR A 151 -57.89 16.12 9.69
C THR A 151 -58.92 17.25 9.66
N GLY A 152 -59.41 17.71 10.82
CA GLY A 152 -60.37 18.81 10.90
C GLY A 152 -59.81 20.17 10.44
N ARG A 153 -58.48 20.38 10.52
CA ARG A 153 -57.83 21.60 10.00
C ARG A 153 -57.65 21.59 8.48
N ALA A 154 -57.55 20.40 7.88
CA ALA A 154 -57.37 20.26 6.43
C ALA A 154 -58.67 20.57 5.65
N CYS A 155 -59.84 20.29 6.22
CA CYS A 155 -61.13 20.62 5.59
C CYS A 155 -61.51 22.11 5.70
N ASN A 156 -60.95 22.85 6.65
CA ASN A 156 -61.31 24.27 6.86
C ASN A 156 -60.38 25.25 6.14
N ALA A 157 -59.54 24.77 5.21
CA ALA A 157 -58.61 25.58 4.42
C ALA A 157 -59.11 25.88 2.99
N THR A 158 -60.38 25.58 2.70
CA THR A 158 -61.05 25.92 1.44
C THR A 158 -62.37 26.59 1.73
N GLU A 159 -62.33 27.87 2.09
CA GLU A 159 -63.36 28.90 1.85
C GLU A 159 -62.76 30.29 2.10
#